data_AF-X1VCB6-F1
#
_entry.id   AF-X1VCB6-F1
#
_cell.length_a   1.000
_cell.length_b   1.000
_cell.length_c   1.000
_cell.angle_alpha   90.00
_cell.angle_beta   90.00
_cell.angle_gamma   90.00
#
_symmetry.space_group_name_H-M   'P 1'
#
loop_
_entity.id
_entity.type
_entity.pdbx_description
1 polymer ?
#
loop_
_entity_poly.entity_id
_entity_poly.type
_entity_poly.pdbx_seq_one_letter_code
_entity_poly.pdbx_strand_id
1 'polypeptide(L)' 'MPEPSFIKTHKTVSQTLADLRRLFRKWEIADWEPIPVEKGPGYSVRYFSNRNWTEISSYYQPTKAMNLRVCYQVIDNMFR' A
#
# COMPACT_ATOMS: atom_id res chain seq x y z
N MET A 1 -17.73 -10.50 -17.89
CA MET A 1 -16.44 -10.23 -17.21
C MET A 1 -16.75 -9.27 -16.07
N PRO A 2 -16.33 -9.54 -14.82
CA PRO A 2 -16.53 -8.57 -13.74
C PRO A 2 -15.80 -7.27 -14.09
N GLU A 3 -16.46 -6.13 -13.97
CA GLU A 3 -15.83 -4.84 -14.16
C GLU A 3 -14.66 -4.68 -13.17
N PRO A 4 -13.49 -4.21 -13.61
CA PRO A 4 -12.39 -3.97 -12.68
C PRO A 4 -12.82 -2.91 -11.66
N SER A 5 -12.90 -3.33 -10.39
CA SER A 5 -13.22 -2.42 -9.29
C SER A 5 -12.06 -1.45 -9.09
N PHE A 6 -12.28 -0.21 -9.50
CA PHE A 6 -11.30 0.86 -9.34
C PHE A 6 -11.49 1.56 -8.01
N ILE A 7 -10.38 1.72 -7.28
CA ILE A 7 -10.41 2.53 -6.07
C ILE A 7 -10.57 4.00 -6.44
N LYS A 8 -11.64 4.63 -5.94
CA LYS A 8 -11.78 6.09 -6.05
C LYS A 8 -10.89 6.73 -4.99
N THR A 9 -9.73 7.23 -5.41
CA THR A 9 -8.83 8.00 -4.55
C THR A 9 -8.37 9.28 -5.25
N HIS A 10 -8.48 10.39 -4.53
CA HIS A 10 -7.87 11.66 -4.93
C HIS A 10 -6.51 11.86 -4.27
N LYS A 11 -6.05 10.90 -3.46
CA LYS A 11 -4.77 11.01 -2.76
C LYS A 11 -3.61 10.73 -3.70
N THR A 12 -2.58 11.55 -3.58
CA THR A 12 -1.31 11.34 -4.27
C THR A 12 -0.50 10.21 -3.61
N VAL A 13 0.56 9.76 -4.30
CA VAL A 13 1.54 8.81 -3.75
C VAL A 13 2.10 9.36 -2.42
N SER A 14 2.57 10.60 -2.40
CA SER A 14 3.16 11.23 -1.21
C SER A 14 2.19 11.31 -0.03
N GLN A 15 0.92 11.65 -0.29
CA GLN A 15 -0.11 11.65 0.76
C GLN A 15 -0.37 10.25 1.31
N THR A 16 -0.38 9.23 0.45
CA THR A 16 -0.60 7.84 0.87
C THR A 16 0.61 7.28 1.62
N LEU A 17 1.84 7.65 1.25
CA LEU A 17 3.04 7.33 2.02
C LEU A 17 3.03 7.97 3.41
N ALA A 18 2.55 9.22 3.53
CA ALA A 18 2.39 9.87 4.82
C ALA A 18 1.34 9.15 5.69
N ASP A 19 0.24 8.69 5.09
CA ASP A 19 -0.76 7.88 5.79
C ASP A 19 -0.18 6.52 6.24
N LEU A 20 0.54 5.81 5.37
CA LEU A 20 1.23 4.55 5.70
C LEU A 20 2.20 4.75 6.87
N ARG A 21 2.99 5.82 6.86
CA ARG A 21 3.91 6.15 7.96
C ARG A 21 3.17 6.33 9.28
N ARG A 22 2.00 6.98 9.27
CA ARG A 22 1.17 7.13 10.48
C ARG A 22 0.61 5.79 10.95
N LEU A 23 0.14 4.95 10.02
CA LEU A 23 -0.39 3.62 10.29
C LEU A 23 0.68 2.73 10.94
N PHE A 24 1.86 2.62 10.31
CA PHE A 24 2.96 1.82 10.85
C PHE A 24 3.47 2.35 12.19
N ARG A 25 3.51 3.67 12.40
CA ARG A 25 3.83 4.26 13.70
C ARG A 25 2.83 3.86 14.80
N LYS A 26 1.53 3.83 14.49
CA LYS A 26 0.49 3.38 15.43
C LYS A 26 0.68 1.91 15.81
N TRP A 27 1.23 1.13 14.90
CA TRP A 27 1.47 -0.32 15.03
C TRP A 27 2.87 -0.68 15.51
N GLU A 28 3.68 0.31 15.89
CA GLU A 28 5.07 0.12 16.33
C GLU A 28 5.95 -0.64 15.30
N ILE A 29 5.58 -0.58 14.02
CA ILE A 29 6.34 -1.14 12.92
C ILE A 29 7.42 -0.12 12.54
N ALA A 30 8.66 -0.42 12.91
CA ALA A 30 9.82 0.41 12.61
C ALA A 30 10.34 0.16 11.18
N ASP A 31 10.43 -1.10 10.79
CA ASP A 31 11.02 -1.52 9.51
C ASP A 31 9.94 -1.70 8.46
N TRP A 32 9.84 -0.74 7.56
CA TRP A 32 8.97 -0.83 6.39
C TRP A 32 9.55 -0.03 5.22
N GLU A 33 9.20 -0.45 4.01
CA GLU A 33 9.64 0.19 2.78
C GLU A 33 8.54 0.17 1.70
N PRO A 34 8.34 1.29 1.00
CA PRO A 34 7.57 1.32 -0.23
C PRO A 34 8.45 0.87 -1.41
N ILE A 35 7.98 -0.11 -2.18
CA ILE A 35 8.66 -0.66 -3.35
C ILE A 35 7.83 -0.33 -4.60
N PRO A 36 8.10 0.80 -5.27
CA PRO A 36 7.43 1.11 -6.54
C PRO A 36 7.92 0.15 -7.63
N VAL A 37 7.01 -0.38 -8.43
CA VAL A 37 7.39 -1.19 -9.60
C VAL A 37 8.04 -0.28 -10.65
N GLU A 38 9.16 -0.69 -11.23
CA GLU A 38 9.90 0.11 -12.20
C GLU A 38 9.08 0.39 -13.47
N LYS A 39 8.43 -0.65 -14.01
CA LYS A 39 7.61 -0.56 -15.23
C LYS A 39 6.15 -0.84 -14.91
N GLY A 40 5.30 0.17 -15.09
CA GLY A 40 3.85 0.07 -14.92
C GLY A 40 3.32 0.75 -13.66
N PRO A 41 2.01 0.62 -13.40
CA PRO A 41 1.34 1.29 -12.29
C PRO A 41 1.47 0.56 -10.96
N GLY A 42 2.09 -0.63 -10.94
CA GLY A 42 2.16 -1.47 -9.75
C GLY A 42 2.94 -0.85 -8.58
N TYR A 43 2.59 -1.29 -7.38
CA TYR A 43 3.21 -0.83 -6.15
C TYR A 43 3.17 -1.94 -5.09
N SER A 44 4.29 -2.12 -4.37
CA SER A 44 4.37 -3.01 -3.21
C SER A 44 4.76 -2.23 -1.96
N VAL A 45 4.32 -2.71 -0.81
CA VAL A 45 4.73 -2.20 0.50
C VAL A 45 5.18 -3.40 1.31
N ARG A 46 6.42 -3.36 1.78
CA ARG A 46 7.00 -4.41 2.62
C ARG A 46 7.16 -3.87 4.03
N TYR A 47 6.84 -4.67 5.03
CA TYR A 47 7.03 -4.33 6.43
C TYR A 47 7.38 -5.55 7.26
N PHE A 48 8.16 -5.34 8.32
CA PHE A 48 8.50 -6.36 9.28
C PHE A 48 7.54 -6.31 10.47
N SER A 49 6.86 -7.40 10.73
CA SER A 49 5.95 -7.55 11.87
C SER A 49 5.95 -8.99 12.34
N ASN A 50 5.76 -9.22 13.64
CA ASN A 50 5.71 -10.57 14.23
C ASN A 50 6.91 -11.47 13.83
N ARG A 51 8.11 -10.89 13.79
CA ARG A 51 9.37 -11.54 13.39
C ARG A 51 9.42 -12.05 11.94
N ASN A 52 8.49 -11.62 11.09
CA ASN A 52 8.43 -12.00 9.68
C ASN A 52 8.29 -10.78 8.75
N TRP A 53 8.85 -10.90 7.55
CA TRP A 53 8.63 -9.93 6.49
C TRP A 53 7.32 -10.22 5.78
N THR A 54 6.44 -9.21 5.74
CA THR A 54 5.19 -9.26 5.00
C THR A 54 5.26 -8.29 3.83
N GLU A 55 4.85 -8.73 2.65
CA GLU A 55 4.78 -7.91 1.44
C GLU A 55 3.33 -7.85 0.95
N ILE A 56 2.83 -6.65 0.70
CA ILE A 56 1.51 -6.39 0.14
C ILE A 56 1.66 -5.61 -1.17
N SER A 57 1.17 -6.20 -2.25
CA SER A 57 1.42 -5.72 -3.60
C SER A 57 0.13 -5.57 -4.40
N SER A 58 0.04 -4.51 -5.20
CA SER A 58 -1.13 -4.20 -6.03
C SER A 58 -0.69 -3.75 -7.43
N TYR A 59 -1.34 -4.28 -8.46
CA TYR A 59 -0.96 -4.08 -9.86
C TYR A 59 -2.12 -3.73 -10.79
N TYR A 60 -3.36 -3.95 -10.35
CA TYR A 60 -4.54 -3.90 -11.21
C TYR A 60 -5.16 -2.50 -11.33
N GLN A 61 -4.67 -1.52 -10.57
CA GLN A 61 -5.17 -0.15 -10.67
C GLN A 61 -4.45 0.65 -11.77
N PRO A 62 -5.11 1.64 -12.39
CA PRO A 62 -4.55 2.45 -13.48
C PRO A 62 -3.32 3.28 -13.12
N THR A 63 -3.12 3.63 -11.83
CA THR A 63 -2.02 4.51 -11.41
C THR A 63 -1.29 3.99 -10.19
N LYS A 64 -0.02 4.40 -10.02
CA LYS A 64 0.78 4.10 -8.82
C LYS A 64 0.12 4.58 -7.53
N ALA A 65 -0.52 5.75 -7.56
CA ALA A 65 -1.25 6.29 -6.41
C ALA A 65 -2.42 5.39 -6.01
N MET A 66 -3.17 4.86 -6.98
CA MET A 66 -4.28 3.94 -6.74
C MET A 66 -3.78 2.59 -6.21
N ASN A 67 -2.76 1.98 -6.83
CA ASN A 67 -2.20 0.71 -6.35
C ASN A 67 -1.62 0.84 -4.93
N LEU A 68 -0.86 1.90 -4.65
CA LEU A 68 -0.37 2.19 -3.30
C LEU A 68 -1.52 2.38 -2.30
N ARG A 69 -2.62 3.02 -2.72
CA ARG A 69 -3.79 3.20 -1.86
C ARG A 69 -4.49 1.88 -1.56
N VAL A 70 -4.54 0.95 -2.50
CA VAL A 70 -5.00 -0.41 -2.25
C VAL A 70 -4.12 -1.10 -1.22
N CYS A 71 -2.78 -1.04 -1.36
CA CYS A 71 -1.87 -1.58 -0.35
C CYS A 71 -2.13 -0.99 1.04
N TYR A 72 -2.28 0.33 1.14
CA TYR A 72 -2.65 0.98 2.40
C TYR A 72 -3.96 0.43 2.98
N GLN A 73 -5.03 0.30 2.18
CA GLN A 73 -6.32 -0.18 2.67
C GLN A 73 -6.27 -1.63 3.14
N VAL A 74 -5.55 -2.49 2.42
CA VAL A 74 -5.35 -3.89 2.83
C VAL A 74 -4.62 -3.92 4.17
N ILE A 75 -3.53 -3.18 4.31
CA ILE A 75 -2.74 -3.13 5.54
C ILE A 75 -3.59 -2.56 6.70
N ASP A 76 -4.30 -1.45 6.49
CA ASP A 76 -5.21 -0.86 7.50
C ASP A 76 -6.31 -1.84 7.94
N ASN A 77 -6.83 -2.65 7.02
CA ASN A 77 -7.87 -3.64 7.31
C ASN A 77 -7.33 -4.91 8.01
N MET A 78 -6.12 -5.36 7.69
CA MET A 78 -5.46 -6.45 8.42
C MET A 78 -5.16 -6.08 9.88
N PHE A 79 -5.15 -4.78 10.14
CA PHE A 79 -4.81 -4.13 11.38
C PHE A 79 -6.05 -3.50 12.06
N ARG A 80 -7.24 -4.02 11.76
CA ARG A 80 -8.49 -3.67 12.46
C ARG A 80 -8.89 -4.74 13.47
#